data_AF-A0AAV3UXN7-F1
#
_entry.id   AF-A0AAV3UXN7-F1
#
_cell.length_a   1.000
_cell.length_b   1.000
_cell.length_c   1.000
_cell.angle_alpha   90.00
_cell.angle_beta   90.00
_cell.angle_gamma   90.00
#
_symmetry.space_group_name_H-M   'P 1'
#
loop_
_entity.id
_entity.type
_entity.pdbx_description
1 polymer ?
#
loop_
_entity_poly.entity_id
_entity_poly.type
_entity_poly.pdbx_seq_one_letter_code
_entity_poly.pdbx_strand_id
1 'polypeptide(L)'
;MRNLVVASVFGFSALCATSVSAEYMDPSVEKKLVKVCAAIKSDSRVRLHMAIKRSGIKPRELAKGLVCNGHDPVTYAALNNANKTGVLMAKKLNVDYQELLAKL
;
A
#
# COMPACT_ATOMS: atom_id res chain seq x y z
N MET A 1 33.91 -36.09 37.05
CA MET A 1 33.45 -37.19 36.19
C MET A 1 32.23 -36.71 35.42
N ARG A 2 32.25 -36.91 34.10
CA ARG A 2 31.20 -36.54 33.12
C ARG A 2 29.85 -37.10 33.61
N ASN A 3 28.72 -36.45 33.33
CA ASN A 3 27.96 -36.79 32.14
C ASN A 3 27.06 -35.63 31.68
N LEU A 4 27.26 -35.29 30.41
CA LEU A 4 26.44 -34.42 29.60
C LEU A 4 25.21 -35.22 29.15
N VAL A 5 23.99 -34.76 29.41
CA VAL A 5 22.78 -35.27 28.76
C VAL A 5 22.10 -34.09 28.08
N VAL A 6 22.46 -33.86 26.82
CA VAL A 6 21.75 -32.95 25.91
C VAL A 6 20.57 -33.74 25.37
N ALA A 7 19.40 -33.58 25.98
CA ALA A 7 18.15 -34.09 25.43
C ALA A 7 17.60 -33.05 24.44
N SER A 8 17.94 -33.21 23.16
CA SER A 8 17.40 -32.42 22.05
C SER A 8 15.94 -32.81 21.81
N VAL A 9 14.99 -32.03 22.34
CA VAL A 9 13.58 -32.16 21.99
C VAL A 9 13.36 -31.45 20.66
N PHE A 10 13.25 -32.23 19.59
CA PHE A 10 12.81 -31.74 18.29
C PHE A 10 11.35 -31.29 18.41
N GLY A 11 11.14 -29.98 18.58
CA GLY A 11 9.82 -29.38 18.48
C GLY A 11 9.33 -29.44 17.04
N PHE A 12 8.37 -30.33 16.76
CA PHE A 12 7.58 -30.28 15.54
C PHE A 12 6.61 -29.10 15.64
N SER A 13 7.06 -27.91 15.22
CA SER A 13 6.18 -26.78 14.98
C SER A 13 5.36 -27.09 13.73
N ALA A 14 4.12 -27.54 13.92
CA ALA A 14 3.13 -27.66 12.85
C ALA A 14 2.83 -26.25 12.31
N LEU A 15 3.43 -25.90 11.16
CA LEU A 15 2.99 -24.74 10.39
C LEU A 15 1.62 -25.08 9.79
N CYS A 16 0.55 -24.67 10.45
CA CYS A 16 -0.77 -24.59 9.82
C CYS A 16 -0.67 -23.56 8.69
N ALA A 17 -0.42 -24.02 7.46
CA ALA A 17 -0.49 -23.21 6.26
C ALA A 17 -1.96 -22.84 6.00
N THR A 18 -2.43 -21.74 6.59
CA THR A 18 -3.70 -21.14 6.19
C THR A 18 -3.52 -20.60 4.78
N SER A 19 -4.13 -21.24 3.79
CA SER A 19 -4.22 -20.70 2.43
C SER A 19 -5.05 -19.43 2.47
N VAL A 20 -4.40 -18.26 2.44
CA VAL A 20 -5.07 -16.99 2.21
C VAL A 20 -5.52 -16.98 0.75
N SER A 21 -6.78 -17.33 0.51
CA SER A 21 -7.41 -17.18 -0.79
C SER A 21 -7.58 -15.69 -1.06
N ALA A 22 -6.81 -15.13 -1.99
CA ALA A 22 -7.03 -13.78 -2.48
C ALA A 22 -8.34 -13.79 -3.29
N GLU A 23 -9.39 -13.19 -2.74
CA GLU A 23 -10.67 -13.03 -3.45
C GLU A 23 -10.43 -12.14 -4.67
N TYR A 24 -10.92 -12.57 -5.83
CA TYR A 24 -10.72 -11.82 -7.07
C TYR A 24 -11.56 -10.54 -7.01
N MET A 25 -10.92 -9.39 -7.21
CA MET A 25 -11.60 -8.10 -7.20
C MET A 25 -12.48 -7.94 -8.45
N ASP A 26 -13.60 -7.25 -8.30
CA ASP A 26 -14.42 -6.86 -9.44
C ASP A 26 -13.59 -6.04 -10.46
N PRO A 27 -13.54 -6.42 -11.75
CA PRO A 27 -12.72 -5.76 -12.77
C PRO A 27 -13.05 -4.27 -12.96
N SER A 28 -14.30 -3.85 -12.71
CA SER A 28 -14.70 -2.44 -12.81
C SER A 28 -14.08 -1.63 -11.68
N VAL A 29 -14.02 -2.19 -10.47
CA VAL A 29 -13.32 -1.60 -9.32
C VAL A 29 -11.82 -1.51 -9.61
N GLU A 30 -11.20 -2.59 -10.07
CA GLU A 30 -9.77 -2.60 -10.42
C GLU A 30 -9.43 -1.51 -11.43
N LYS A 31 -10.20 -1.40 -12.53
CA LYS A 31 -9.99 -0.37 -13.56
C LYS A 31 -10.10 1.05 -13.01
N LYS A 32 -10.96 1.29 -12.00
CA LYS A 32 -11.06 2.59 -11.32
C LYS A 32 -9.82 2.87 -10.47
N LEU A 33 -9.32 1.86 -9.74
CA LEU A 33 -8.11 1.98 -8.92
C LEU A 33 -6.86 2.23 -9.76
N VAL A 34 -6.71 1.54 -10.90
CA VAL A 34 -5.63 1.80 -11.86
C VAL A 34 -5.66 3.24 -12.36
N LYS A 35 -6.85 3.80 -12.63
CA LYS A 35 -7.01 5.22 -12.99
C LYS A 35 -6.60 6.17 -11.86
N VAL A 36 -6.80 5.79 -10.59
CA VAL A 36 -6.30 6.56 -9.44
C VAL A 36 -4.77 6.53 -9.43
N CYS A 37 -4.12 5.38 -9.60
CA CYS A 37 -2.67 5.27 -9.70
C CYS A 37 -2.10 6.12 -10.85
N ALA A 38 -2.71 6.04 -12.04
CA ALA A 38 -2.31 6.87 -13.18
C ALA A 38 -2.48 8.38 -12.89
N ALA A 39 -3.52 8.76 -12.13
CA ALA A 39 -3.73 10.15 -11.74
C ALA A 39 -2.73 10.62 -10.66
N ILE A 40 -2.34 9.75 -9.73
CA ILE A 40 -1.27 10.03 -8.75
C ILE A 40 0.02 10.35 -9.50
N LYS A 41 0.46 9.48 -10.41
CA LYS A 41 1.66 9.66 -11.23
C LYS A 41 1.65 10.96 -12.05
N SER A 42 0.48 11.46 -12.42
CA SER A 42 0.37 12.63 -13.30
C SER A 42 0.71 13.99 -12.65
N ASP A 43 0.92 14.03 -11.34
CA ASP A 43 1.11 15.26 -10.54
C ASP A 43 -0.03 16.31 -10.64
N SER A 44 -1.14 15.96 -11.29
CA SER A 44 -2.28 16.86 -11.45
C SER A 44 -3.30 16.66 -10.33
N ARG A 45 -3.42 17.68 -9.46
CA ARG A 45 -4.40 17.70 -8.36
C ARG A 45 -5.84 17.51 -8.84
N VAL A 46 -6.18 18.11 -9.98
CA VAL A 46 -7.53 18.01 -10.57
C VAL A 46 -7.79 16.60 -11.10
N ARG A 47 -6.84 16.01 -11.85
CA ARG A 47 -6.98 14.63 -12.35
C ARG A 47 -7.12 13.65 -11.20
N LEU A 48 -6.32 13.81 -10.14
CA LEU A 48 -6.39 12.97 -8.96
C LEU A 48 -7.75 13.09 -8.25
N HIS A 49 -8.21 14.32 -8.01
CA HIS A 49 -9.51 14.56 -7.40
C HIS A 49 -10.64 13.90 -8.21
N MET A 50 -10.63 14.05 -9.53
CA MET A 50 -11.62 13.44 -10.42
C MET A 50 -11.54 11.91 -10.42
N ALA A 51 -10.34 11.33 -10.41
CA ALA A 51 -10.15 9.89 -10.35
C ALA A 51 -10.68 9.30 -9.02
N ILE A 52 -10.37 9.94 -7.89
CA ILE A 52 -10.88 9.55 -6.57
C ILE A 52 -12.42 9.66 -6.54
N LYS A 53 -12.99 10.77 -7.03
CA LYS A 53 -14.45 10.93 -7.06
C LYS A 53 -15.13 9.84 -7.89
N ARG A 54 -14.55 9.49 -9.05
CA ARG A 54 -15.09 8.46 -9.95
C ARG A 54 -14.87 7.03 -9.45
N SER A 55 -13.91 6.80 -8.55
CA SER A 55 -13.74 5.47 -7.96
C SER A 55 -14.87 5.14 -7.00
N GLY A 56 -15.47 6.14 -6.36
CA GLY A 56 -16.50 5.97 -5.33
C GLY A 56 -15.94 5.54 -3.97
N ILE A 57 -14.61 5.47 -3.83
CA ILE A 57 -13.92 5.03 -2.62
C ILE A 57 -13.47 6.26 -1.83
N LYS A 58 -13.55 6.19 -0.50
CA LYS A 58 -13.16 7.34 0.33
C LYS A 58 -11.67 7.66 0.12
N PRO A 59 -11.29 8.95 0.01
CA PRO A 59 -9.89 9.34 -0.21
C PRO A 59 -8.92 8.76 0.83
N ARG A 60 -9.36 8.63 2.09
CA ARG A 60 -8.57 8.06 3.18
C ARG A 60 -8.39 6.55 3.07
N GLU A 61 -9.37 5.82 2.53
CA GLU A 61 -9.25 4.38 2.26
C GLU A 61 -8.26 4.14 1.13
N LEU A 62 -8.32 4.94 0.06
CA LEU A 62 -7.34 4.90 -1.03
C LEU A 62 -5.93 5.21 -0.51
N ALA A 63 -5.76 6.28 0.27
CA ALA A 63 -4.45 6.66 0.78
C ALA A 63 -3.81 5.57 1.69
N LYS A 64 -4.62 4.72 2.33
CA LYS A 64 -4.16 3.65 3.24
C LYS A 64 -3.95 2.31 2.54
N GLY A 65 -4.87 1.94 1.65
CA GLY A 65 -4.97 0.57 1.13
C GLY A 65 -4.67 0.40 -0.35
N LEU A 66 -4.61 1.49 -1.13
CA LEU A 66 -4.28 1.39 -2.55
C LEU A 66 -2.79 1.11 -2.71
N VAL A 67 -2.47 0.09 -3.50
CA VAL A 67 -1.10 -0.21 -3.91
C VAL A 67 -0.97 0.05 -5.41
N CYS A 68 -0.03 0.92 -5.78
CA CYS A 68 0.29 1.28 -7.16
C CYS A 68 1.66 0.70 -7.50
N ASN A 69 1.71 -0.31 -8.37
CA ASN A 69 2.94 -1.02 -8.76
C ASN A 69 3.80 -1.45 -7.56
N GLY A 70 3.17 -1.97 -6.49
CA GLY A 70 3.86 -2.43 -5.28
C GLY A 70 4.15 -1.35 -4.23
N HIS A 71 3.83 -0.09 -4.47
CA HIS A 71 4.06 1.01 -3.53
C HIS A 71 2.76 1.65 -3.06
N ASP A 72 2.73 2.19 -1.84
CA ASP A 72 1.61 3.01 -1.37
C ASP A 72 1.49 4.31 -2.18
N PRO A 73 0.35 5.02 -2.12
CA PRO A 73 0.10 6.17 -2.99
C PRO A 73 1.08 7.32 -2.83
N VAL A 74 1.66 7.51 -1.63
CA VAL A 74 2.58 8.61 -1.34
C VAL A 74 3.96 8.27 -1.90
N THR A 75 4.45 7.07 -1.62
CA THR A 75 5.72 6.55 -2.15
C THR A 75 5.70 6.48 -3.67
N TYR A 76 4.62 5.95 -4.25
CA TYR A 76 4.45 5.87 -5.69
C TYR A 76 4.49 7.26 -6.36
N ALA A 77 3.91 8.26 -5.71
CA ALA A 77 3.98 9.64 -6.19
C ALA A 77 5.42 10.16 -6.17
N ALA A 78 6.15 9.96 -5.07
CA ALA A 78 7.54 10.37 -4.92
C ALA A 78 8.46 9.75 -5.99
N LEU A 79 8.36 8.44 -6.20
CA LEU A 79 9.13 7.70 -7.22
C LEU A 79 8.86 8.18 -8.65
N ASN A 80 7.73 8.86 -8.89
CA ASN A 80 7.36 9.41 -10.18
C ASN A 80 7.45 10.95 -10.24
N ASN A 81 8.14 11.59 -9.30
CA ASN A 81 8.28 13.05 -9.20
C ASN A 81 6.93 13.81 -9.12
N ALA A 82 5.91 13.18 -8.53
CA ALA A 82 4.55 13.69 -8.46
C ALA A 82 4.24 14.30 -7.07
N ASN A 83 4.98 15.35 -6.71
CA ASN A 83 4.94 15.93 -5.36
C ASN A 83 3.58 16.50 -4.97
N LYS A 84 2.84 17.14 -5.90
CA LYS A 84 1.53 17.75 -5.60
C LYS A 84 0.51 16.69 -5.23
N THR A 85 0.49 15.58 -5.96
CA THR A 85 -0.42 14.46 -5.69
C THR A 85 0.04 13.64 -4.48
N GLY A 86 1.35 13.49 -4.28
CA GLY A 86 1.93 12.90 -3.08
C GLY A 86 1.54 13.64 -1.80
N VAL A 87 1.71 14.97 -1.78
CA VAL A 87 1.26 15.82 -0.65
C VAL A 87 -0.24 15.71 -0.42
N LEU A 88 -1.06 15.64 -1.47
CA LEU A 88 -2.50 15.46 -1.32
C LEU A 88 -2.85 14.12 -0.68
N MET A 89 -2.16 13.04 -1.03
CA MET A 89 -2.36 11.72 -0.44
C MET A 89 -1.88 11.66 1.01
N ALA A 90 -0.71 12.22 1.32
CA ALA A 90 -0.21 12.33 2.70
C ALA A 90 -1.19 13.10 3.60
N LYS A 91 -1.77 14.20 3.10
CA LYS A 91 -2.83 14.94 3.80
C LYS A 91 -4.08 14.10 4.11
N LYS A 92 -4.40 13.05 3.34
CA LYS A 92 -5.53 12.14 3.67
C LYS A 92 -5.22 11.20 4.82
N LEU A 93 -3.94 10.98 5.11
CA LEU A 93 -3.45 10.20 6.24
C LEU A 93 -3.19 11.06 7.49
N ASN A 94 -3.25 12.38 7.39
CA ASN A 94 -2.81 13.34 8.42
C ASN A 94 -1.33 13.13 8.81
N VAL A 95 -0.49 12.86 7.82
CA VAL A 95 0.96 12.70 8.00
C VAL A 95 1.68 13.75 7.15
N ASP A 96 2.87 14.14 7.60
CA ASP A 96 3.70 15.06 6.85
C ASP A 96 4.35 14.36 5.65
N TYR A 97 4.37 15.04 4.51
CA TYR A 97 4.91 14.46 3.29
C TYR A 97 6.43 14.31 3.36
N GLN A 98 7.14 15.27 3.95
CA GLN A 98 8.60 15.22 4.07
C GLN A 98 9.03 14.13 5.06
N GLU A 99 8.27 13.95 6.15
CA GLU A 99 8.50 12.84 7.10
C GLU A 99 8.39 11.47 6.42
N LEU A 100 7.45 11.30 5.48
CA LEU A 100 7.33 10.07 4.69
C LEU A 100 8.48 9.91 3.70
N LEU A 101 8.88 10.99 3.02
CA LEU A 101 10.00 10.94 2.09
C LEU A 101 11.34 10.60 2.76
N ALA A 102 11.54 11.04 4.01
CA ALA A 102 12.77 10.73 4.76
C ALA A 102 12.91 9.24 5.12
N LYS A 103 11.87 8.43 4.94
CA LYS A 103 11.85 6.98 5.22
C LYS A 103 12.00 6.11 3.96
N LEU A 104 12.07 6.73 2.78
CA LEU A 104 12.28 6.08 1.49
C LEU A 104 13.77 5.81 1.25
#